data_AF-K1U857-F1
#
_entry.id   AF-K1U857-F1
#
_cell.length_a   1.000
_cell.length_b   1.000
_cell.length_c   1.000
_cell.angle_alpha   90.00
_cell.angle_beta   90.00
_cell.angle_gamma   90.00
#
_symmetry.space_group_name_H-M   'P 1'
#
loop_
_entity.id
_entity.type
_entity.pdbx_description
1 polymer ?
#
loop_
_entity_poly.entity_id
_entity_poly.type
_entity_poly.pdbx_seq_one_letter_code
_entity_poly.pdbx_strand_id
1 'polypeptide(L)'
;MKLADYTITEAGFGSDLGAEKFIDIKCRNAGIKPDAVVCVATIRALKYHGGQAKEEIKTENLEALQKGIKNLNKHLDNLKNVFGLNVIVAINKFDTDTDAEIELLS
;
A
#
# COMPACT_ATOMS: atom_id res chain seq x y z
N MET A 1 21.53 1.25 8.88
CA MET A 1 22.17 1.57 7.57
C MET A 1 23.70 1.51 7.56
N LYS A 2 24.43 1.25 8.67
CA LYS A 2 25.91 1.24 8.65
C LYS A 2 26.56 -0.15 8.44
N LEU A 3 25.75 -1.22 8.46
CA LEU A 3 26.23 -2.61 8.53
C LEU A 3 25.65 -3.52 7.44
N ALA A 4 24.78 -3.01 6.58
CA ALA A 4 24.11 -3.77 5.53
C ALA A 4 23.84 -2.85 4.34
N ASP A 5 23.80 -3.43 3.14
CA ASP A 5 23.55 -2.71 1.88
C ASP A 5 22.12 -2.16 1.82
N TYR A 6 21.16 -2.91 2.37
CA TYR A 6 19.75 -2.51 2.46
C TYR A 6 19.26 -2.60 3.92
N THR A 7 18.50 -1.59 4.36
CA THR A 7 17.82 -1.59 5.66
C THR A 7 16.32 -1.46 5.41
N ILE A 8 15.58 -2.56 5.58
CA ILE A 8 14.12 -2.56 5.48
C ILE A 8 13.54 -2.25 6.85
N THR A 9 12.58 -1.33 6.90
CA THR A 9 11.85 -0.95 8.12
C THR A 9 10.40 -0.68 7.75
N GLU A 10 9.52 -0.71 8.73
CA GLU A 10 8.09 -0.40 8.57
C GLU A 10 7.66 0.75 9.49
N ALA A 11 6.45 1.25 9.23
CA ALA A 11 5.72 2.15 10.11
C ALA A 11 4.29 1.60 10.26
N GLY A 12 3.73 1.68 11.48
CA GLY A 12 2.41 1.13 11.76
C GLY A 12 1.27 1.93 11.12
N PHE A 13 0.12 1.28 10.89
CA PHE A 13 -1.05 1.82 10.18
C PHE A 13 -0.83 2.06 8.68
N GLY A 14 -1.79 2.69 8.01
CA GLY A 14 -1.69 3.08 6.60
C GLY A 14 -0.68 4.19 6.37
N SER A 15 -0.37 4.48 5.09
CA SER A 15 0.62 5.51 4.75
C SER A 15 0.18 6.94 5.12
N ASP A 16 -1.12 7.14 5.33
CA ASP A 16 -1.73 8.37 5.83
C ASP A 16 -1.35 8.69 7.29
N LEU A 17 -0.95 7.69 8.08
CA LEU A 17 -0.52 7.88 9.47
C LEU A 17 0.92 7.44 9.71
N GLY A 18 1.25 6.20 9.34
CA GLY A 18 2.55 5.62 9.61
C GLY A 18 3.65 6.25 8.77
N ALA A 19 3.44 6.27 7.45
CA ALA A 19 4.44 6.78 6.52
C ALA A 19 4.61 8.30 6.66
N GLU A 20 3.52 9.06 6.82
CA GLU A 20 3.57 10.49 7.11
C GLU A 20 4.45 10.78 8.34
N LYS A 21 4.17 10.17 9.50
CA LYS A 21 4.99 10.36 10.71
C LYS A 21 6.44 9.89 10.52
N PHE A 22 6.65 8.80 9.79
CA PHE A 22 8.00 8.32 9.49
C PHE A 22 8.81 9.35 8.71
N ILE A 23 8.19 9.99 7.71
CA ILE A 23 8.84 10.96 6.84
C ILE A 23 8.97 12.31 7.55
N ASP A 24 7.87 12.84 8.08
CA ASP A 24 7.85 14.20 8.62
C ASP A 24 8.49 14.34 9.99
N ILE A 25 8.51 13.28 10.80
CA ILE A 25 9.08 13.32 12.16
C ILE A 25 10.39 12.55 12.21
N LYS A 26 10.38 11.25 11.93
CA LYS A 26 11.56 10.39 12.14
C LYS A 26 12.69 10.71 11.16
N CYS A 27 12.40 10.78 9.86
CA CYS A 27 13.41 11.07 8.83
C CYS A 27 14.01 12.45 9.01
N ARG A 28 13.15 13.46 9.26
CA ARG A 28 13.58 14.83 9.57
C ARG A 28 14.51 14.91 10.77
N ASN A 29 14.13 14.28 11.89
CA ASN A 29 14.93 14.32 13.12
C ASN A 29 16.22 13.50 13.03
N ALA A 30 16.21 12.36 12.32
CA ALA A 30 17.36 11.48 12.19
C ALA A 30 18.27 11.82 11.01
N GLY A 31 17.89 12.77 10.15
CA GLY A 31 18.65 13.13 8.95
C GLY A 31 18.78 11.99 7.94
N ILE A 32 17.76 11.14 7.83
CA ILE A 32 17.71 10.01 6.89
C ILE A 32 16.62 10.23 5.85
N LYS A 33 16.74 9.58 4.69
CA LYS A 33 15.75 9.63 3.62
C LYS A 33 15.50 8.20 3.09
N PRO A 34 14.25 7.79 2.86
CA PRO A 34 13.96 6.53 2.18
C PRO A 34 14.35 6.60 0.69
N ASP A 35 15.02 5.56 0.19
CA ASP A 35 15.34 5.42 -1.24
C ASP A 35 14.15 4.86 -2.05
N ALA A 36 13.32 4.04 -1.40
CA ALA A 36 12.10 3.47 -1.96
C ALA A 36 11.07 3.21 -0.85
N VAL A 37 9.79 3.13 -1.24
CA VAL A 37 8.67 2.75 -0.38
C VAL A 37 7.94 1.57 -1.01
N VAL A 38 7.68 0.54 -0.20
CA VAL A 38 6.79 -0.56 -0.58
C VAL A 38 5.43 -0.33 0.06
N CYS A 39 4.41 -0.08 -0.77
CA CYS A 39 3.02 0.06 -0.34
C CYS A 39 2.33 -1.29 -0.47
N VAL A 40 2.02 -1.92 0.66
CA VAL A 40 1.40 -3.25 0.69
C VAL A 40 -0.13 -3.14 0.57
N ALA A 41 -0.72 -3.95 -0.30
CA ALA A 41 -2.17 -4.08 -0.43
C ALA A 41 -2.58 -5.55 -0.64
N THR A 42 -3.87 -5.85 -0.48
CA THR A 42 -4.46 -7.17 -0.79
C THR A 42 -5.74 -6.96 -1.56
N ILE A 43 -6.09 -7.85 -2.48
CA ILE A 43 -7.34 -7.76 -3.27
C ILE A 43 -8.56 -7.69 -2.35
N ARG A 44 -8.59 -8.50 -1.28
CA ARG A 44 -9.66 -8.50 -0.27
C ARG A 44 -9.83 -7.14 0.42
N ALA A 45 -8.73 -6.49 0.78
CA ALA A 45 -8.78 -5.17 1.41
C ALA A 45 -9.29 -4.10 0.44
N LEU A 46 -8.87 -4.16 -0.83
CA LEU A 46 -9.37 -3.27 -1.86
C LEU A 46 -10.88 -3.48 -2.06
N LYS A 47 -11.35 -4.72 -2.21
CA LYS A 47 -12.79 -5.01 -2.29
C LYS A 47 -13.58 -4.50 -1.09
N TYR A 48 -13.04 -4.65 0.12
CA TYR A 48 -13.63 -4.09 1.34
C TYR A 48 -13.74 -2.56 1.27
N HIS A 49 -12.68 -1.87 0.86
CA HIS A 49 -12.71 -0.42 0.61
C HIS A 49 -13.66 -0.01 -0.53
N GLY A 50 -13.98 -0.94 -1.43
CA GLY A 50 -15.00 -0.79 -2.47
C GLY A 50 -16.43 -1.02 -2.01
N GLY A 51 -16.65 -1.42 -0.75
CA GLY A 51 -17.96 -1.63 -0.15
C GLY A 51 -18.41 -3.09 -0.04
N GLN A 52 -17.56 -4.07 -0.38
CA GLN A 52 -17.88 -5.47 -0.14
C GLN A 52 -17.85 -5.79 1.35
N ALA A 53 -18.87 -6.50 1.84
CA ALA A 53 -18.95 -6.93 3.23
C ALA A 53 -17.74 -7.81 3.61
N LYS A 54 -17.29 -7.70 4.87
CA LYS A 54 -16.09 -8.38 5.38
C LYS A 54 -16.20 -9.91 5.25
N GLU A 55 -17.40 -10.43 5.40
CA GLU A 55 -17.75 -11.84 5.33
C GLU A 55 -17.61 -12.37 3.90
N GLU A 56 -17.79 -11.49 2.92
CA GLU A 56 -17.85 -11.82 1.49
C GLU A 56 -16.53 -11.55 0.76
N ILE A 57 -15.52 -10.91 1.36
CA ILE A 57 -14.28 -10.47 0.67
C ILE A 57 -13.47 -11.59 -0.01
N LYS A 58 -13.79 -12.85 0.28
CA LYS A 58 -13.20 -14.04 -0.37
C LYS A 58 -13.87 -14.40 -1.70
N THR A 59 -15.06 -13.88 -1.96
CA THR A 59 -15.80 -14.04 -3.22
C THR A 59 -15.33 -13.00 -4.22
N GLU A 60 -15.15 -13.40 -5.47
CA GLU A 60 -14.74 -12.49 -6.55
C GLU A 60 -15.71 -11.30 -6.68
N ASN A 61 -15.17 -10.09 -6.81
CA ASN A 61 -15.97 -8.91 -7.12
C ASN A 61 -15.12 -7.80 -7.76
N LEU A 62 -15.09 -7.79 -9.09
CA LEU A 62 -14.32 -6.82 -9.86
C LEU A 62 -14.84 -5.38 -9.69
N GLU A 63 -16.14 -5.18 -9.49
CA GLU A 63 -16.72 -3.85 -9.30
C GLU A 63 -16.29 -3.24 -7.96
N ALA A 64 -16.36 -4.03 -6.88
CA ALA A 64 -15.88 -3.61 -5.57
C ALA A 64 -14.36 -3.37 -5.61
N LEU A 65 -13.59 -4.26 -6.25
CA LEU A 65 -12.15 -4.07 -6.44
C LEU A 65 -11.85 -2.74 -7.14
N GLN A 66 -12.51 -2.46 -8.28
CA GLN A 66 -12.34 -1.22 -9.04
C GLN A 66 -12.66 0.03 -8.22
N LYS A 67 -13.72 0.00 -7.40
CA LYS A 67 -14.07 1.10 -6.49
C LYS A 67 -13.02 1.26 -5.38
N GLY A 68 -12.54 0.14 -4.85
CA GLY A 68 -11.54 0.08 -3.78
C GLY A 68 -10.15 0.59 -4.15
N ILE A 69 -9.74 0.41 -5.40
CA ILE A 69 -8.47 0.93 -5.93
C ILE A 69 -8.30 2.43 -5.69
N LYS A 70 -9.40 3.20 -5.59
CA LYS A 70 -9.35 4.63 -5.26
C LYS A 70 -8.65 4.91 -3.93
N ASN A 71 -8.81 4.03 -2.93
CA ASN A 71 -8.10 4.15 -1.65
C ASN A 71 -6.58 4.00 -1.86
N LEU A 72 -6.15 2.94 -2.55
CA LEU A 72 -4.74 2.73 -2.88
C LEU A 72 -4.16 3.90 -3.68
N ASN A 73 -4.86 4.36 -4.71
CA ASN A 73 -4.43 5.50 -5.52
C ASN A 73 -4.20 6.76 -4.68
N LYS A 74 -5.00 7.00 -3.63
CA LYS A 74 -4.76 8.15 -2.75
C LYS A 74 -3.47 8.01 -1.94
N HIS A 75 -3.18 6.81 -1.44
CA HIS A 75 -1.92 6.52 -0.76
C HIS A 75 -0.72 6.67 -1.70
N LEU A 76 -0.84 6.21 -2.96
CA LEU A 76 0.21 6.35 -3.97
C LEU A 76 0.45 7.80 -4.38
N ASP A 77 -0.62 8.59 -4.56
CA ASP A 77 -0.53 10.02 -4.84
C ASP A 77 0.22 10.75 -3.74
N ASN A 78 -0.11 10.50 -2.47
CA ASN A 78 0.59 11.11 -1.34
C ASN A 78 2.08 10.71 -1.33
N LEU A 79 2.39 9.42 -1.43
CA LEU A 79 3.78 8.94 -1.38
C LEU A 79 4.62 9.44 -2.56
N LYS A 80 4.06 9.45 -3.76
CA LYS A 80 4.77 9.81 -4.99
C LYS A 80 4.80 11.32 -5.24
N ASN A 81 3.65 11.97 -5.22
CA ASN A 81 3.51 13.36 -5.67
C ASN A 81 3.67 14.38 -4.54
N VAL A 82 3.33 14.02 -3.29
CA VAL A 82 3.52 14.92 -2.14
C VAL A 82 4.90 14.71 -1.50
N PHE A 83 5.28 13.46 -1.21
CA PHE A 83 6.56 13.15 -0.57
C PHE A 83 7.72 12.91 -1.55
N GLY A 84 7.46 12.77 -2.85
CA GLY A 84 8.50 12.62 -3.86
C GLY A 84 9.27 11.30 -3.77
N LEU A 85 8.63 10.21 -3.31
CA LEU A 85 9.28 8.92 -3.09
C LEU A 85 9.07 7.96 -4.27
N ASN A 86 10.02 7.06 -4.46
CA ASN A 86 9.89 5.94 -5.40
C ASN A 86 9.01 4.86 -4.78
N VAL A 87 7.81 4.66 -5.31
CA VAL A 87 6.80 3.75 -4.72
C VAL A 87 6.65 2.49 -5.55
N ILE A 88 6.68 1.35 -4.89
CA ILE A 88 6.38 0.02 -5.43
C ILE A 88 5.14 -0.50 -4.70
N VAL A 89 4.15 -0.98 -5.44
CA VAL A 89 2.99 -1.66 -4.84
C VAL A 89 3.29 -3.14 -4.71
N ALA A 90 3.15 -3.68 -3.50
CA ALA A 90 3.22 -5.11 -3.26
C ALA A 90 1.82 -5.66 -2.98
N ILE A 91 1.27 -6.42 -3.92
CA ILE A 91 0.00 -7.13 -3.73
C ILE A 91 0.31 -8.47 -3.06
N ASN A 92 -0.11 -8.63 -1.81
CA ASN A 92 0.02 -9.90 -1.10
C ASN A 92 -1.12 -10.83 -1.56
N LYS A 93 -0.78 -11.86 -2.34
CA LYS A 93 -1.71 -12.80 -2.95
C LYS A 93 -2.27 -13.79 -1.93
N PHE A 94 -3.58 -14.02 -1.98
CA PHE A 94 -4.28 -15.08 -1.26
C PHE A 94 -4.75 -16.19 -2.20
N ASP A 95 -5.09 -17.34 -1.63
CA ASP A 95 -5.62 -18.51 -2.34
C ASP A 95 -6.97 -18.25 -3.02
N THR A 96 -7.75 -17.30 -2.50
CA THR A 96 -9.05 -16.90 -3.04
C THR A 96 -8.99 -15.81 -4.10
N ASP A 97 -7.81 -15.22 -4.33
CA ASP A 97 -7.64 -14.14 -5.30
C ASP A 97 -7.66 -14.74 -6.72
N THR A 98 -8.57 -14.28 -7.56
CA THR A 98 -8.73 -14.82 -8.92
C THR A 98 -7.75 -14.17 -9.90
N ASP A 99 -7.47 -14.85 -11.01
CA ASP A 99 -6.60 -14.30 -12.06
C ASP A 99 -7.19 -13.02 -12.66
N ALA A 100 -8.52 -12.92 -12.76
CA ALA A 100 -9.22 -11.71 -13.23
C ALA A 100 -9.04 -10.53 -12.26
N GLU A 101 -9.06 -10.78 -10.95
CA GLU A 101 -8.78 -9.75 -9.95
C GLU A 101 -7.32 -9.27 -9.98
N ILE A 102 -6.38 -10.18 -10.25
CA ILE A 102 -4.95 -9.85 -10.37
C ILE A 102 -4.69 -9.06 -11.67
N GLU A 103 -5.31 -9.47 -12.78
CA GLU A 103 -5.19 -8.78 -14.07
C GLU A 103 -5.72 -7.35 -13.99
N LEU A 104 -6.81 -7.09 -13.24
CA LEU A 104 -7.34 -5.75 -13.03
C LEU A 104 -6.36 -4.79 -12.31
N LEU A 105 -5.39 -5.32 -11.56
CA LEU A 105 -4.39 -4.55 -10.82
C LEU A 105 -3.07 -4.36 -11.57
N SER A 106 -2.90 -5.03 -12.71
CA SER A 106 -1.68 -4.99 -13.52
C SER A 106 -1.67 -3.81 -14.48
#